data_AF-A0A954LM92-F1
#
_entry.id   AF-A0A954LM92-F1
#
_cell.length_a   1.000
_cell.length_b   1.000
_cell.length_c   1.000
_cell.angle_alpha   90.00
_cell.angle_beta   90.00
_cell.angle_gamma   90.00
#
_symmetry.space_group_name_H-M   'P 1'
#
loop_
_entity.id
_entity.type
_entity.pdbx_description
1 polymer ?
#
loop_
_entity_poly.entity_id
_entity_poly.type
_entity_poly.pdbx_seq_one_letter_code
_entity_poly.pdbx_strand_id
1 'polypeptide(L)'
;MSDSDPSQKTSINLETENYIETYQIIAEWIRFADAKAAAVLTVDGALIGLLIPTIKPWLEGDHPELPAFWTYLVLGVFGAWLILLILSGIWAFRCILPFTRKGKHPALGKCTHFHPAAVATHYSIEEFDRFANDCDTIGMQGLKREIQAAVLIDSHISGIKYRRVTTAIRLLAWSALFGFLYIAAIQF
;
A
#
# COMPACT_ATOMS: atom_id res chain seq x y z
N MET A 1 -38.73 -17.10 -24.14
CA MET A 1 -37.54 -16.22 -24.24
C MET A 1 -38.06 -14.86 -24.66
N SER A 2 -38.23 -13.95 -23.70
CA SER A 2 -38.59 -12.55 -23.99
C SER A 2 -37.37 -11.91 -24.63
N ASP A 3 -37.48 -11.45 -25.87
CA ASP A 3 -36.47 -10.59 -26.47
C ASP A 3 -36.35 -9.36 -25.58
N SER A 4 -35.26 -9.28 -24.82
CA SER A 4 -34.94 -8.11 -24.01
C SER A 4 -34.80 -6.92 -24.95
N ASP A 5 -35.51 -5.83 -24.66
CA ASP A 5 -35.52 -4.59 -25.42
C ASP A 5 -34.05 -4.16 -25.74
N PRO A 6 -33.72 -3.88 -27.02
CA PRO A 6 -32.38 -3.44 -27.40
C PRO A 6 -31.90 -2.22 -26.58
N SER A 7 -32.81 -1.36 -26.13
CA SER A 7 -32.48 -0.24 -25.23
C SER A 7 -31.88 -0.71 -23.89
N GLN A 8 -32.41 -1.81 -23.35
CA GLN A 8 -31.95 -2.39 -22.08
C GLN A 8 -30.56 -3.03 -22.24
N LYS A 9 -30.29 -3.73 -23.34
CA LYS A 9 -28.97 -4.29 -23.64
C LYS A 9 -27.89 -3.21 -23.74
N THR A 10 -28.18 -2.11 -24.43
CA THR A 10 -27.24 -0.98 -24.55
C THR A 10 -26.94 -0.33 -23.19
N SER A 11 -27.96 -0.15 -22.34
CA SER A 11 -27.76 0.42 -21.00
C SER A 11 -26.85 -0.44 -20.11
N ILE A 12 -27.02 -1.76 -20.14
CA ILE A 12 -26.22 -2.69 -19.33
C ILE A 12 -24.75 -2.68 -19.78
N ASN A 13 -24.49 -2.59 -21.08
CA ASN A 13 -23.13 -2.52 -21.61
C ASN A 13 -22.43 -1.23 -21.15
N LEU A 14 -23.09 -0.08 -21.30
CA LEU A 14 -22.54 1.22 -20.87
C LEU A 14 -22.25 1.27 -19.37
N GLU A 15 -23.16 0.73 -18.54
CA GLU A 15 -22.93 0.65 -17.11
C GLU A 15 -21.74 -0.26 -16.78
N THR A 16 -21.61 -1.39 -17.46
CA THR A 16 -20.52 -2.35 -17.24
C THR A 16 -19.18 -1.74 -17.62
N GLU A 17 -19.09 -1.01 -18.73
CA GLU A 17 -17.92 -0.25 -19.15
C GLU A 17 -17.49 0.77 -18.08
N ASN A 18 -18.46 1.54 -17.55
CA ASN A 18 -18.18 2.51 -16.48
C ASN A 18 -17.64 1.83 -15.20
N TYR A 19 -18.15 0.65 -14.84
CA TYR A 19 -17.60 -0.10 -13.72
C TYR A 19 -16.19 -0.63 -13.97
N ILE A 20 -15.88 -1.04 -15.20
CA ILE A 20 -14.52 -1.47 -15.59
C ILE A 20 -13.55 -0.30 -15.51
N GLU A 21 -13.95 0.88 -16.00
CA GLU A 21 -13.13 2.10 -15.89
C GLU A 21 -12.88 2.45 -14.43
N THR A 22 -13.92 2.42 -13.59
CA THR A 22 -13.81 2.65 -12.14
C THR A 22 -12.83 1.65 -11.49
N TYR A 23 -12.91 0.37 -11.86
CA TYR A 23 -12.00 -0.66 -11.38
C TYR A 23 -10.55 -0.38 -11.78
N GLN A 24 -10.30 0.02 -13.03
CA GLN A 24 -8.95 0.37 -13.51
C GLN A 24 -8.36 1.55 -12.73
N ILE A 25 -9.17 2.59 -12.47
CA ILE A 25 -8.75 3.76 -11.67
C ILE A 25 -8.35 3.31 -10.25
N ILE A 26 -9.15 2.44 -9.61
CA ILE A 26 -8.84 1.95 -8.26
C ILE A 26 -7.56 1.11 -8.24
N ALA A 27 -7.38 0.22 -9.22
CA ALA A 27 -6.16 -0.57 -9.37
C ALA A 27 -4.93 0.32 -9.55
N GLU A 28 -5.06 1.40 -10.32
CA GLU A 28 -4.00 2.39 -10.47
C GLU A 28 -3.68 3.12 -9.15
N TRP A 29 -4.70 3.50 -8.39
CA TRP A 29 -4.53 4.10 -7.06
C TRP A 29 -3.79 3.17 -6.09
N ILE A 30 -4.09 1.87 -6.12
CA ILE A 30 -3.36 0.86 -5.34
C ILE A 30 -1.88 0.86 -5.72
N ARG A 31 -1.57 0.85 -7.03
CA ARG A 31 -0.19 0.89 -7.53
C ARG A 31 0.53 2.18 -7.13
N PHE A 32 -0.15 3.33 -7.15
CA PHE A 32 0.42 4.59 -6.67
C PHE A 32 0.70 4.59 -5.17
N ALA A 33 -0.16 3.97 -4.36
CA ALA A 33 0.10 3.81 -2.93
C ALA A 33 1.35 2.95 -2.68
N ASP A 34 1.53 1.86 -3.43
CA ASP A 34 2.72 1.00 -3.33
C ASP A 34 4.00 1.73 -3.77
N ALA A 35 3.94 2.49 -4.87
CA ALA A 35 5.06 3.30 -5.33
C ALA A 35 5.49 4.36 -4.30
N LYS A 36 4.53 5.03 -3.66
CA LYS A 36 4.80 5.97 -2.56
C LYS A 36 5.42 5.29 -1.34
N ALA A 37 4.95 4.09 -0.99
CA ALA A 37 5.51 3.33 0.12
C ALA A 37 6.95 2.88 -0.17
N ALA A 38 7.24 2.44 -1.40
CA ALA A 38 8.59 2.12 -1.83
C ALA A 38 9.51 3.35 -1.78
N ALA A 39 9.03 4.52 -2.20
CA ALA A 39 9.78 5.78 -2.08
C ALA A 39 10.11 6.12 -0.62
N VAL A 40 9.17 5.94 0.31
CA VAL A 40 9.41 6.13 1.75
C VAL A 40 10.52 5.21 2.24
N LEU A 41 10.50 3.91 1.89
CA LEU A 41 11.54 2.97 2.29
C LEU A 41 12.92 3.33 1.73
N THR A 42 12.99 3.83 0.50
CA THR A 42 14.25 4.30 -0.09
C THR A 42 14.81 5.49 0.69
N VAL A 43 13.97 6.46 1.04
CA VAL A 43 14.38 7.62 1.84
C VAL A 43 14.80 7.19 3.25
N ASP A 44 14.04 6.30 3.89
CA ASP A 44 14.39 5.74 5.20
C ASP A 44 15.78 5.08 5.15
N GLY A 45 16.04 4.25 4.13
CA GLY A 45 17.34 3.62 3.92
C GLY A 45 18.48 4.62 3.72
N ALA A 46 18.25 5.68 2.94
CA ALA A 46 19.23 6.74 2.74
C ALA A 46 19.54 7.50 4.04
N LEU A 47 18.52 7.84 4.83
CA LEU A 47 18.69 8.51 6.12
C LEU A 47 19.44 7.63 7.13
N ILE A 48 19.15 6.32 7.19
CA ILE A 48 19.91 5.34 7.99
C ILE A 48 21.38 5.37 7.61
N GLY A 49 21.68 5.26 6.30
CA GLY A 49 23.05 5.25 5.79
C GLY A 49 23.81 6.53 6.09
N LEU A 50 23.13 7.67 6.14
CA LEU A 50 23.73 8.97 6.44
C LEU A 50 23.94 9.20 7.94
N LEU A 51 22.92 8.94 8.76
CA LEU A 51 22.89 9.37 10.16
C LEU A 51 23.53 8.36 11.11
N ILE A 52 23.38 7.05 10.89
CA ILE A 52 23.96 6.04 11.80
C ILE A 52 25.48 6.18 11.94
N PRO A 53 26.27 6.37 10.87
CA PRO A 53 27.73 6.50 11.02
C PRO A 53 28.19 7.68 11.87
N THR A 54 27.34 8.69 12.08
CA THR A 54 27.71 9.91 12.81
C THR A 54 27.72 9.74 14.32
N ILE A 55 26.98 8.76 14.87
CA ILE A 55 26.86 8.60 16.33
C ILE A 55 28.14 8.07 16.98
N LYS A 56 28.86 7.19 16.27
CA LYS A 56 30.07 6.55 16.82
C LYS A 56 31.20 7.57 17.04
N PRO A 57 31.59 8.40 16.06
CA PRO A 57 32.57 9.46 16.28
C PRO A 57 32.17 10.44 17.37
N TRP A 58 30.86 10.74 17.49
CA TRP A 58 30.36 11.63 18.54
C TRP A 58 30.54 11.04 19.95
N LEU A 59 30.25 9.74 20.12
CA LEU A 59 30.39 9.03 21.39
C LEU A 59 31.84 8.76 21.81
N GLU A 60 32.73 8.57 20.84
CA GLU A 60 34.16 8.37 21.08
C GLU A 60 34.92 9.69 21.27
N GLY A 61 34.34 10.81 20.81
CA GLY A 61 34.89 12.14 21.00
C GLY A 61 34.81 12.59 22.45
N ASP A 62 35.92 13.12 22.97
CA ASP A 62 35.95 13.75 24.28
C ASP A 62 35.46 15.19 24.12
N HIS A 63 34.33 15.52 24.73
CA HIS A 63 33.70 16.85 24.66
C HIS A 63 33.74 17.54 26.02
N PRO A 64 34.92 17.95 26.51
CA PRO A 64 35.09 18.45 27.87
C PRO A 64 34.36 19.77 28.14
N GLU A 65 33.97 20.50 27.08
CA GLU A 65 33.24 21.77 27.18
C GLU A 65 31.72 21.58 27.34
N LEU A 66 31.20 20.37 27.07
CA LEU A 66 29.77 20.11 27.08
C LEU A 66 29.29 19.52 28.41
N PRO A 67 28.15 19.97 28.94
CA PRO A 67 27.54 19.37 30.12
C PRO A 67 27.16 17.91 29.86
N ALA A 68 27.30 17.04 30.87
CA ALA A 68 26.94 15.62 30.76
C ALA A 68 25.47 15.38 30.32
N PHE A 69 24.55 16.31 30.60
CA PHE A 69 23.16 16.20 30.14
C PHE A 69 23.02 16.27 28.61
N TRP A 70 23.96 16.93 27.92
CA TRP A 70 23.93 17.12 26.47
C TRP A 70 24.04 15.78 25.74
N THR A 71 24.93 14.90 26.20
CA THR A 71 25.07 13.55 25.67
C THR A 71 23.76 12.77 25.76
N TYR A 72 23.05 12.84 26.90
CA TYR A 72 21.75 12.18 27.04
C TYR A 72 20.68 12.80 26.13
N LEU A 73 20.72 14.12 25.90
CA LEU A 73 19.82 14.80 24.98
C LEU A 73 20.07 14.34 23.54
N VAL A 74 21.32 14.35 23.07
CA VAL A 74 21.70 13.89 21.72
C VAL A 74 21.28 12.43 21.50
N LEU A 75 21.57 11.55 22.46
CA LEU A 75 21.15 10.16 22.41
C LEU A 75 19.63 9.99 22.42
N GLY A 76 18.91 10.81 23.20
CA GLY A 76 17.46 10.82 23.24
C GLY A 76 16.84 11.25 21.91
N VAL A 77 17.36 12.31 21.29
CA VAL A 77 16.90 12.80 19.98
C VAL A 77 17.21 11.77 18.89
N PHE A 78 18.40 11.17 18.90
CA PHE A 78 18.76 10.08 17.97
C PHE A 78 17.86 8.85 18.15
N GLY A 79 17.59 8.45 19.39
CA GLY A 79 16.69 7.32 19.69
C GLY A 79 15.27 7.59 19.21
N ALA A 80 14.74 8.78 19.46
CA ALA A 80 13.42 9.20 18.98
C ALA A 80 13.35 9.21 17.44
N TRP A 81 14.36 9.78 16.78
CA TRP A 81 14.52 9.74 15.32
C TRP A 81 14.47 8.30 14.80
N LEU A 82 15.29 7.40 15.36
CA LEU A 82 15.41 6.02 14.92
C LEU A 82 14.09 5.26 15.09
N ILE A 83 13.39 5.44 16.22
CA ILE A 83 12.09 4.81 16.46
C ILE A 83 11.06 5.30 15.44
N LEU A 84 10.97 6.61 15.18
CA LEU A 84 10.04 7.16 14.19
C LEU A 84 10.34 6.63 12.79
N LEU A 85 11.61 6.50 12.43
CA LEU A 85 12.05 5.95 11.15
C LEU A 85 11.69 4.47 11.01
N ILE A 86 11.95 3.65 12.04
CA ILE A 86 11.56 2.23 12.04
C ILE A 86 10.05 2.08 11.92
N LEU A 87 9.28 2.89 12.64
CA LEU A 87 7.82 2.88 12.54
C LEU A 87 7.37 3.29 11.13
N SER A 88 7.96 4.33 10.53
CA SER A 88 7.72 4.72 9.13
C SER A 88 7.92 3.54 8.19
N GLY A 89 9.07 2.87 8.28
CA GLY A 89 9.41 1.70 7.47
C GLY A 89 8.44 0.53 7.68
N ILE A 90 8.03 0.23 8.91
CA ILE A 90 7.02 -0.80 9.19
C ILE A 90 5.69 -0.47 8.51
N TRP A 91 5.23 0.77 8.59
CA TRP A 91 3.96 1.18 7.95
C TRP A 91 4.04 1.15 6.42
N ALA A 92 5.16 1.61 5.84
CA ALA A 92 5.41 1.54 4.41
C ALA A 92 5.50 0.07 3.92
N PHE A 93 6.24 -0.78 4.62
CA PHE A 93 6.33 -2.20 4.31
C PHE A 93 4.95 -2.89 4.38
N ARG A 94 4.15 -2.58 5.41
CA ARG A 94 2.77 -3.09 5.54
C ARG A 94 1.82 -2.52 4.48
N CYS A 95 2.16 -1.42 3.81
CA CYS A 95 1.39 -0.94 2.66
C CYS A 95 1.59 -1.86 1.45
N ILE A 96 2.86 -2.18 1.14
CA ILE A 96 3.25 -3.03 0.01
C ILE A 96 2.83 -4.48 0.26
N LEU A 97 3.16 -5.01 1.44
CA LEU A 97 2.85 -6.37 1.87
C LEU A 97 1.82 -6.33 2.99
N PRO A 98 0.52 -6.23 2.66
CA PRO A 98 -0.50 -6.32 3.67
C PRO A 98 -0.49 -7.74 4.25
N PHE A 99 -0.17 -7.88 5.53
CA PHE A 99 -0.49 -9.09 6.28
C PHE A 99 -2.01 -9.23 6.31
N THR A 100 -2.56 -9.92 5.32
CA THR A 100 -3.96 -10.31 5.27
C THR A 100 -4.19 -11.40 6.30
N ARG A 101 -5.29 -11.30 7.06
CA ARG A 101 -5.75 -12.40 7.91
C ARG A 101 -5.86 -13.64 7.04
N LYS A 102 -5.38 -14.79 7.54
CA LYS A 102 -5.58 -16.11 6.92
C LYS A 102 -7.09 -16.34 6.75
N GLY A 103 -7.61 -16.06 5.56
CA GLY A 103 -9.03 -16.17 5.25
C GLY A 103 -9.32 -15.59 3.88
N LYS A 104 -9.89 -16.40 2.98
CA LYS A 104 -10.42 -15.91 1.71
C LYS A 104 -11.54 -14.92 2.03
N HIS A 105 -11.44 -13.69 1.53
CA HIS A 105 -12.53 -12.73 1.68
C HIS A 105 -13.78 -13.34 1.02
N PRO A 106 -14.95 -13.43 1.70
CA PRO A 106 -16.13 -14.11 1.14
C PRO A 106 -16.57 -13.55 -0.21
N ALA A 107 -16.30 -12.26 -0.45
CA ALA A 107 -16.60 -11.63 -1.73
C ALA A 107 -15.63 -12.01 -2.86
N LEU A 108 -14.43 -12.54 -2.57
CA LEU A 108 -13.48 -12.99 -3.59
C LEU A 108 -14.04 -14.22 -4.35
N GLY A 109 -14.82 -15.06 -3.66
CA GLY A 109 -15.54 -16.17 -4.29
C GLY A 109 -16.75 -15.74 -5.12
N LYS A 110 -17.05 -14.43 -5.19
CA LYS A 110 -18.10 -13.84 -6.04
C LYS A 110 -17.54 -13.13 -7.28
N CYS A 111 -16.21 -13.14 -7.47
CA CYS A 111 -15.53 -12.48 -8.59
C CYS A 111 -14.67 -13.46 -9.38
N THR A 112 -15.14 -14.70 -9.54
CA THR A 112 -14.32 -15.83 -9.98
C THR A 112 -13.86 -15.73 -11.42
N HIS A 113 -14.55 -14.93 -12.24
CA HIS A 113 -14.28 -14.75 -13.66
C HIS A 113 -13.63 -13.39 -13.98
N PHE A 114 -13.75 -12.40 -13.08
CA PHE A 114 -13.23 -11.05 -13.33
C PHE A 114 -11.97 -10.69 -12.51
N HIS A 115 -11.92 -11.03 -11.22
CA HIS A 115 -10.84 -10.55 -10.36
C HIS A 115 -9.59 -11.43 -10.52
N PRO A 116 -8.39 -10.88 -10.85
CA PRO A 116 -7.21 -11.69 -11.20
C PRO A 116 -6.83 -12.75 -10.16
N ALA A 117 -6.87 -12.38 -8.87
CA ALA A 117 -6.56 -13.33 -7.80
C ALA A 117 -7.61 -14.46 -7.65
N ALA A 118 -8.87 -14.19 -7.99
CA ALA A 118 -9.94 -15.18 -7.93
C ALA A 118 -9.85 -16.13 -9.14
N VAL A 119 -9.63 -15.58 -10.34
CA VAL A 119 -9.40 -16.36 -11.58
C VAL A 119 -8.22 -17.31 -11.38
N ALA A 120 -7.07 -16.82 -10.93
CA ALA A 120 -5.88 -17.64 -10.68
C ALA A 120 -6.07 -18.70 -9.58
N THR A 121 -7.09 -18.56 -8.72
CA THR A 121 -7.43 -19.54 -7.69
C THR A 121 -8.46 -20.57 -8.16
N HIS A 122 -9.21 -20.29 -9.22
CA HIS A 122 -10.32 -21.13 -9.70
C HIS A 122 -10.06 -21.83 -11.03
N TYR A 123 -9.15 -21.29 -11.83
CA TYR A 123 -8.79 -21.83 -13.13
C TYR A 123 -7.28 -22.04 -13.21
N SER A 124 -6.86 -23.20 -13.71
CA SER A 124 -5.48 -23.38 -14.15
C SER A 124 -5.27 -22.75 -15.52
N ILE A 125 -4.01 -22.52 -15.92
CA ILE A 125 -3.68 -21.92 -17.22
C ILE A 125 -4.16 -22.82 -18.38
N GLU A 126 -4.21 -24.14 -18.16
CA GLU A 126 -4.66 -25.11 -19.16
C GLU A 126 -6.20 -25.14 -19.35
N GLU A 127 -6.97 -24.56 -18.44
CA GLU A 127 -8.44 -24.62 -18.43
C GLU A 127 -9.12 -23.45 -19.18
N PHE A 128 -8.46 -22.88 -20.21
CA PHE A 128 -9.00 -21.73 -20.95
C PHE A 128 -10.41 -21.96 -21.49
N ASP A 129 -10.67 -23.11 -22.13
CA ASP A 129 -11.98 -23.40 -22.72
C ASP A 129 -13.09 -23.45 -21.66
N ARG A 130 -12.77 -23.98 -20.47
CA ARG A 130 -13.70 -24.01 -19.34
C ARG A 130 -13.99 -22.59 -18.84
N PHE A 131 -12.96 -21.77 -18.68
CA PHE A 131 -13.11 -20.37 -18.30
C PHE A 131 -13.98 -19.59 -19.30
N ALA A 132 -13.75 -19.77 -20.60
CA ALA A 132 -14.53 -19.12 -21.65
C ALA A 132 -16.01 -19.55 -21.61
N ASN A 133 -16.27 -20.85 -21.49
CA ASN A 133 -17.63 -21.39 -21.37
C ASN A 133 -18.36 -20.88 -20.11
N ASP A 134 -17.66 -20.80 -18.98
CA ASP A 134 -18.23 -20.27 -17.74
C ASP A 134 -18.56 -18.76 -17.90
N CYS A 135 -17.68 -17.99 -18.54
CA CYS A 135 -17.92 -16.57 -18.87
C CYS A 135 -19.16 -16.37 -19.76
N ASP A 136 -19.32 -17.20 -20.80
CA ASP A 136 -20.49 -17.16 -21.66
C ASP A 136 -21.77 -17.50 -20.91
N THR A 137 -21.68 -18.45 -19.98
CA THR A 137 -22.82 -18.92 -19.16
C THR A 137 -23.32 -17.87 -18.18
N ILE A 138 -22.42 -17.12 -17.52
CA ILE A 138 -22.83 -16.07 -16.57
C ILE A 138 -23.47 -14.87 -17.28
N GLY A 139 -23.07 -14.61 -18.53
CA GLY A 139 -23.47 -13.46 -19.32
C GLY A 139 -23.12 -12.11 -18.69
N MET A 140 -23.53 -11.04 -19.37
CA MET A 140 -23.18 -9.66 -18.98
C MET A 140 -23.71 -9.26 -17.59
N GLN A 141 -24.87 -9.78 -17.20
CA GLN A 141 -25.47 -9.46 -15.90
C GLN A 141 -24.71 -10.13 -14.74
N GLY A 142 -24.19 -11.35 -14.94
CA GLY A 142 -23.29 -12.00 -14.00
C GLY A 142 -21.98 -11.23 -13.86
N LEU A 143 -21.36 -10.90 -15.00
CA LEU A 143 -20.12 -10.13 -15.05
C LEU A 143 -20.23 -8.79 -14.31
N LYS A 144 -21.31 -8.04 -14.54
CA LYS A 144 -21.58 -6.78 -13.82
C LYS A 144 -21.54 -6.95 -12.30
N ARG A 145 -22.13 -8.02 -11.76
CA ARG A 145 -22.11 -8.30 -10.31
C ARG A 145 -20.71 -8.63 -9.81
N GLU A 146 -19.93 -9.36 -10.59
CA GLU A 146 -18.54 -9.67 -10.25
C GLU A 146 -17.67 -8.40 -10.21
N ILE A 147 -17.82 -7.52 -11.20
CA ILE A 147 -17.09 -6.25 -11.27
C ILE A 147 -17.46 -5.38 -10.07
N GLN A 148 -18.74 -5.26 -9.73
CA GLN A 148 -19.18 -4.51 -8.55
C GLN A 148 -18.57 -5.06 -7.25
N ALA A 149 -18.50 -6.38 -7.11
CA ALA A 149 -17.86 -7.01 -5.97
C ALA A 149 -16.33 -6.77 -5.96
N ALA A 150 -15.67 -6.78 -7.12
CA ALA A 150 -14.25 -6.47 -7.24
C ALA A 150 -13.95 -5.01 -6.88
N VAL A 151 -14.75 -4.06 -7.39
CA VAL A 151 -14.69 -2.63 -7.06
C VAL A 151 -14.83 -2.42 -5.55
N LEU A 152 -15.77 -3.09 -4.89
CA LEU A 152 -15.94 -2.99 -3.44
C LEU A 152 -14.70 -3.48 -2.68
N ILE A 153 -14.15 -4.64 -3.06
CA ILE A 153 -12.96 -5.22 -2.43
C ILE A 153 -11.76 -4.27 -2.59
N ASP A 154 -11.50 -3.81 -3.80
CA ASP A 154 -10.33 -2.99 -4.12
C ASP A 154 -10.45 -1.56 -3.57
N SER A 155 -11.66 -1.03 -3.44
CA SER A 155 -11.92 0.24 -2.73
C SER A 155 -11.51 0.15 -1.25
N HIS A 156 -11.79 -0.97 -0.58
CA HIS A 156 -11.36 -1.18 0.80
C HIS A 156 -9.84 -1.38 0.90
N ILE A 157 -9.25 -2.14 -0.03
CA ILE A 157 -7.80 -2.37 -0.07
C ILE A 157 -7.07 -1.04 -0.30
N SER A 158 -7.50 -0.26 -1.29
CA SER A 158 -6.93 1.05 -1.60
C SER A 158 -7.05 1.99 -0.40
N GLY A 159 -8.22 2.09 0.24
CA GLY A 159 -8.41 2.92 1.44
C GLY A 159 -7.46 2.54 2.59
N ILE A 160 -7.26 1.24 2.84
CA ILE A 160 -6.31 0.77 3.86
C ILE A 160 -4.87 1.12 3.47
N LYS A 161 -4.46 0.88 2.22
CA LYS A 161 -3.11 1.20 1.73
C LYS A 161 -2.81 2.69 1.83
N TYR A 162 -3.74 3.55 1.37
CA TYR A 162 -3.60 5.00 1.46
C TYR A 162 -3.41 5.47 2.91
N ARG A 163 -4.21 4.96 3.85
CA ARG A 163 -4.03 5.31 5.26
C ARG A 163 -2.65 4.90 5.79
N ARG A 164 -2.15 3.73 5.41
CA ARG A 164 -0.81 3.25 5.82
C ARG A 164 0.29 4.12 5.24
N VAL A 165 0.28 4.38 3.94
CA VAL A 165 1.33 5.20 3.30
C VAL A 165 1.29 6.65 3.79
N THR A 166 0.10 7.24 4.02
CA THR A 166 -0.01 8.57 4.64
C THR A 166 0.57 8.59 6.05
N THR A 167 0.35 7.54 6.84
CA THR A 167 0.94 7.42 8.19
C THR A 167 2.45 7.30 8.10
N ALA A 168 2.97 6.49 7.18
CA ALA A 168 4.41 6.35 6.94
C ALA A 168 5.05 7.69 6.54
N ILE A 169 4.45 8.42 5.60
CA ILE A 169 4.93 9.75 5.18
C ILE A 169 4.95 10.74 6.35
N ARG A 170 3.91 10.75 7.20
CA ARG A 170 3.87 11.62 8.38
C ARG A 170 4.99 11.26 9.37
N LEU A 171 5.22 9.97 9.62
CA LEU A 171 6.29 9.52 10.50
C LEU A 171 7.67 9.84 9.92
N LEU A 172 7.88 9.68 8.61
CA LEU A 172 9.09 10.11 7.92
C LEU A 172 9.31 11.62 8.06
N ALA A 173 8.28 12.45 7.89
CA ALA A 173 8.39 13.89 8.04
C ALA A 173 8.79 14.29 9.48
N TRP A 174 8.19 13.65 10.50
CA TRP A 174 8.61 13.83 11.89
C TRP A 174 10.04 13.33 12.10
N SER A 175 10.39 12.16 11.57
CA SER A 175 11.74 11.64 11.64
C SER A 175 12.75 12.63 11.04
N ALA A 176 12.50 13.16 9.85
CA ALA A 176 13.37 14.17 9.24
C ALA A 176 13.61 15.39 10.14
N LEU A 177 12.57 15.87 10.84
CA LEU A 177 12.72 16.96 11.82
C LEU A 177 13.66 16.57 12.98
N PHE A 178 13.46 15.39 13.58
CA PHE A 178 14.34 14.89 14.64
C PHE A 178 15.77 14.63 14.15
N GLY A 179 15.93 14.15 12.91
CA GLY A 179 17.23 13.96 12.27
C GLY A 179 17.97 15.29 12.09
N PHE A 180 17.26 16.35 11.69
CA PHE A 180 17.82 17.69 11.60
C PHE A 180 18.22 18.24 12.99
N LEU A 181 17.35 18.09 14.00
CA LEU A 181 17.66 18.48 15.37
C LEU A 181 18.88 17.73 15.93
N TYR A 182 18.99 16.43 15.63
CA TYR A 182 20.14 15.63 15.99
C TYR A 182 21.43 16.15 15.33
N ILE A 183 21.42 16.39 14.01
CA ILE A 183 22.58 16.96 13.30
C ILE A 183 22.95 18.31 13.92
N ALA A 184 21.99 19.18 14.19
CA ALA A 184 22.27 20.47 14.83
C ALA A 184 22.89 20.27 16.23
N ALA A 185 22.37 19.34 17.03
CA ALA A 185 22.85 19.09 18.38
C ALA A 185 24.27 18.50 18.45
N ILE A 186 24.75 17.82 17.41
CA ILE A 186 26.14 17.31 17.33
C ILE A 186 27.12 18.32 16.72
N GLN A 187 26.67 19.49 16.27
CA GLN A 187 27.53 20.55 15.74
C GLN A 187 27.88 21.61 16.79
N PHE A 188 27.20 21.58 17.94
CA PHE A 188 27.41 22.47 19.08
C PHE A 188 27.81 21.65 20.31
#